data_AF-A0A6M6BGU2-F1
#
_entry.id   AF-A0A6M6BGU2-F1
#
_cell.length_a   1.000
_cell.length_b   1.000
_cell.length_c   1.000
_cell.angle_alpha   90.00
_cell.angle_beta   90.00
_cell.angle_gamma   90.00
#
_symmetry.space_group_name_H-M   'P 1'
#
loop_
_entity.id
_entity.type
_entity.pdbx_description
1 polymer ?
#
loop_
_entity_poly.entity_id
_entity_poly.type
_entity_poly.pdbx_seq_one_letter_code
_entity_poly.pdbx_strand_id
1 'polypeptide(L)'
;MKCALIPTLAIALFLGQAGWAQSVSIPTAPGSSPVYTYVEQMPVFPGGQQALLQTIGQTVAYPTEAMQQRLEGRVFVQFVVGATGAVQQTTVVKGVHPLLDSAAVLAVKALSAFSPGKQHGRAVPVAFTLPITFKLPPDVENILATRAGRAVPVALTTTDVRFPGGPQALAAYLSAAPYPKAARASQAEGRVYVRFRVEADGSLDFIKALVPPKPTKPKKSSEPAVAASAPATTTNPILVQAAEQYVAAMPAWQPALRKGIPSASSYTLPIDFYTTPPVATATPVYAYADTAPVFAGTSEEMPLPHVIGRATRYPVEALRSQLQGEVLVHVVIDELGQITEADIVQSAHPILDQEALRVVKAQKVMAPAMLQGKPVRTFITLPLTFSIVGNKQFQQSVYTR
;
A
#
# COMPACT_ATOMS: atom_id res chain seq x y z
N MET A 1 -57.45 1.64 79.93
CA MET A 1 -57.24 2.95 80.61
C MET A 1 -56.24 3.74 79.81
N LYS A 2 -56.57 5.00 79.56
CA LYS A 2 -55.81 5.99 78.77
C LYS A 2 -54.46 6.27 79.43
N CYS A 3 -53.43 6.54 78.63
CA CYS A 3 -52.69 7.80 78.71
C CYS A 3 -51.74 7.95 77.52
N ALA A 4 -51.96 9.03 76.78
CA ALA A 4 -51.14 9.53 75.70
C ALA A 4 -49.99 10.38 76.26
N LEU A 5 -48.86 10.46 75.56
CA LEU A 5 -48.18 11.72 75.27
C LEU A 5 -47.14 11.54 74.15
N ILE A 6 -47.38 12.26 73.05
CA ILE A 6 -46.47 12.65 71.94
C ILE A 6 -46.01 14.08 72.31
N PRO A 7 -44.76 14.57 72.07
CA PRO A 7 -44.18 14.85 70.73
C PRO A 7 -42.65 14.59 70.63
N THR A 8 -41.99 14.54 69.48
CA THR A 8 -41.71 15.67 68.60
C THR A 8 -41.10 15.20 67.27
N LEU A 9 -41.53 15.86 66.21
CA LEU A 9 -41.20 15.67 64.80
C LEU A 9 -39.80 16.24 64.49
N ALA A 10 -38.91 15.46 63.87
CA ALA A 10 -37.72 15.96 63.21
C ALA A 10 -37.59 15.32 61.82
N ILE A 11 -37.82 16.15 60.81
CA ILE A 11 -37.70 15.85 59.39
C ILE A 11 -36.20 15.82 59.06
N ALA A 12 -35.69 14.68 58.61
CA ALA A 12 -34.36 14.57 58.01
C ALA A 12 -34.50 14.21 56.52
N LEU A 13 -34.19 15.20 55.68
CA LEU A 13 -34.01 15.12 54.24
C LEU A 13 -32.95 14.04 53.92
N PHE A 14 -33.35 12.91 53.30
CA PHE A 14 -32.40 12.00 52.67
C PHE A 14 -32.15 12.47 51.23
N LEU A 15 -31.20 13.40 51.08
CA LEU A 15 -30.58 13.70 49.80
C LEU A 15 -29.74 12.48 49.36
N GLY A 16 -29.97 12.05 48.12
CA GLY A 16 -29.29 10.91 47.52
C GLY A 16 -27.77 11.06 47.53
N GLN A 17 -27.09 9.93 47.72
CA GLN A 17 -25.69 9.79 47.39
C GLN A 17 -25.58 8.62 46.44
N ALA A 18 -25.14 8.95 45.22
CA ALA A 18 -24.70 8.02 44.21
C ALA A 18 -23.69 7.05 44.83
N GLY A 19 -23.78 5.77 44.45
CA GLY A 19 -22.77 4.78 44.81
C GLY A 19 -21.45 5.15 44.14
N TRP A 20 -20.46 5.57 44.92
CA TRP A 20 -19.10 5.76 44.42
C TRP A 20 -18.50 4.37 44.21
N ALA A 21 -18.07 4.11 42.97
CA ALA A 21 -17.25 2.95 42.66
C ALA A 21 -15.98 3.01 43.50
N GLN A 22 -15.81 2.05 44.41
CA GLN A 22 -14.63 1.97 45.26
C GLN A 22 -13.44 1.54 44.40
N SER A 23 -12.36 2.32 44.46
CA SER A 23 -11.04 1.92 43.93
C SER A 23 -10.50 0.76 44.78
N VAL A 24 -10.28 -0.40 44.16
CA VAL A 24 -9.69 -1.55 44.83
C VAL A 24 -8.18 -1.34 44.93
N SER A 25 -7.68 -1.07 46.13
CA SER A 25 -6.25 -1.07 46.44
C SER A 25 -5.78 -2.48 46.83
N ILE A 26 -4.75 -2.99 46.16
CA ILE A 26 -4.08 -4.24 46.55
C ILE A 26 -3.10 -3.93 47.70
N PRO A 27 -3.18 -4.59 48.87
CA PRO A 27 -2.22 -4.37 49.94
C PRO A 27 -0.84 -4.95 49.55
N THR A 28 0.19 -4.12 49.60
CA THR A 28 1.61 -4.54 49.49
C THR A 28 2.32 -4.21 50.81
N ALA A 29 3.36 -4.97 51.14
CA ALA A 29 4.15 -4.96 52.38
C ALA A 29 4.50 -3.55 52.95
N PRO A 30 4.68 -3.44 54.28
CA PRO A 30 4.89 -2.16 54.97
C PRO A 30 6.14 -1.44 54.46
N GLY A 31 5.93 -0.24 53.90
CA GLY A 31 6.99 0.64 53.37
C GLY A 31 6.85 1.04 51.90
N SER A 32 5.83 0.58 51.18
CA SER A 32 5.60 0.91 49.76
C SER A 32 4.38 1.81 49.55
N SER A 33 4.53 2.91 48.80
CA SER A 33 3.43 3.80 48.43
C SER A 33 2.36 3.05 47.63
N PRO A 34 1.05 3.31 47.86
CA PRO A 34 -0.02 2.63 47.12
C PRO A 34 0.11 2.89 45.62
N VAL A 35 0.12 1.83 44.82
CA VAL A 35 0.13 1.90 43.35
C VAL A 35 -1.30 1.98 42.86
N TYR A 36 -1.60 3.02 42.08
CA TYR A 36 -2.95 3.27 41.57
C TYR A 36 -3.11 2.69 40.16
N THR A 37 -4.32 2.23 39.81
CA THR A 37 -4.66 1.80 38.44
C THR A 37 -5.34 2.91 37.65
N TYR A 38 -6.00 3.85 38.34
CA TYR A 38 -6.66 5.01 37.75
C TYR A 38 -6.54 6.20 38.71
N VAL A 39 -6.30 7.39 38.16
CA VAL A 39 -6.11 8.64 38.91
C VAL A 39 -6.74 9.82 38.16
N GLU A 40 -7.01 10.92 38.87
CA GLU A 40 -7.61 12.15 38.28
C GLU A 40 -6.84 12.66 37.05
N GLN A 41 -5.51 12.62 37.10
CA GLN A 41 -4.64 12.95 35.97
C GLN A 41 -3.70 11.78 35.67
N MET A 42 -3.96 11.06 34.58
CA MET A 42 -3.13 9.91 34.16
C MET A 42 -1.74 10.35 33.69
N PRO A 43 -0.70 9.52 33.92
CA PRO A 43 0.60 9.73 33.31
C PRO A 43 0.52 9.77 31.78
N VAL A 44 1.24 10.70 31.17
CA VAL A 44 1.31 10.86 29.71
C VAL A 44 2.76 10.78 29.27
N PHE A 45 3.06 9.89 28.32
CA PHE A 45 4.36 9.80 27.68
C PHE A 45 4.65 11.09 26.88
N PRO A 46 5.90 11.56 26.75
CA PRO A 46 6.21 12.69 25.88
C PRO A 46 5.71 12.45 24.45
N GLY A 47 4.84 13.32 23.93
CA GLY A 47 4.19 13.14 22.63
C GLY A 47 2.93 12.25 22.64
N GLY A 48 2.46 11.83 23.82
CA GLY A 48 1.22 11.08 24.00
C GLY A 48 1.33 9.58 23.66
N GLN A 49 0.18 8.92 23.56
CA GLN A 49 0.10 7.48 23.36
C GLN A 49 0.65 7.02 22.00
N GLN A 50 0.47 7.82 20.94
CA GLN A 50 1.00 7.50 19.62
C GLN A 50 2.53 7.49 19.60
N ALA A 51 3.16 8.49 20.24
CA ALA A 51 4.60 8.55 20.39
C ALA A 51 5.14 7.36 21.19
N LEU A 52 4.46 6.96 22.27
CA LEU A 52 4.83 5.75 23.04
C LEU A 52 4.87 4.49 22.16
N LEU A 53 3.84 4.28 21.34
CA LEU A 53 3.78 3.12 20.45
C LEU A 53 4.88 3.16 19.38
N GLN A 54 5.18 4.34 18.83
CA GLN A 54 6.27 4.53 17.88
C GLN A 54 7.64 4.27 18.51
N THR A 55 7.90 4.86 19.68
CA THR A 55 9.15 4.66 20.42
C THR A 55 9.36 3.18 20.73
N ILE A 56 8.33 2.48 21.19
CA ILE A 56 8.39 1.04 21.43
C ILE A 56 8.66 0.27 20.15
N GLY A 57 7.96 0.59 19.05
CA GLY A 57 8.19 -0.05 17.76
C GLY A 57 9.62 0.12 17.23
N GLN A 58 10.28 1.23 17.54
CA GLN A 58 11.67 1.51 17.16
C GLN A 58 12.70 0.91 18.14
N THR A 59 12.32 0.75 19.42
CA THR A 59 13.25 0.30 20.48
C THR A 59 13.25 -1.22 20.66
N VAL A 60 12.13 -1.90 20.36
CA VAL A 60 12.02 -3.36 20.50
C VAL A 60 12.95 -4.05 19.50
N ALA A 61 14.02 -4.66 20.01
CA ALA A 61 14.91 -5.51 19.23
C ALA A 61 14.40 -6.96 19.20
N TYR A 62 14.26 -7.55 18.01
CA TYR A 62 13.89 -8.96 17.86
C TYR A 62 15.12 -9.86 18.09
N PRO A 63 15.11 -10.74 19.11
CA PRO A 63 16.24 -11.65 19.39
C PRO A 63 16.53 -12.59 18.22
N THR A 64 17.81 -12.79 17.91
CA THR A 64 18.25 -13.65 16.79
C THR A 64 17.76 -15.09 16.97
N GLU A 65 17.83 -15.60 18.19
CA GLU A 65 17.43 -16.94 18.57
C GLU A 65 15.91 -17.12 18.40
N ALA A 66 15.13 -16.07 18.70
CA ALA A 66 13.69 -16.08 18.50
C ALA A 66 13.31 -16.08 17.01
N MET A 67 14.11 -15.39 16.17
CA MET A 67 13.94 -15.40 14.71
C MET A 67 14.28 -16.77 14.12
N GLN A 68 15.35 -17.42 14.58
CA GLN A 68 15.73 -18.79 14.17
C GLN A 68 14.63 -19.81 14.50
N GLN A 69 14.00 -19.65 15.66
CA GLN A 69 12.91 -20.50 16.12
C GLN A 69 11.52 -20.10 15.56
N ARG A 70 11.46 -19.09 14.68
CA ARG A 70 10.22 -18.59 14.05
C ARG A 70 9.13 -18.22 15.08
N LEU A 71 9.52 -17.72 16.24
CA LEU A 71 8.61 -17.42 17.35
C LEU A 71 7.90 -16.09 17.15
N GLU A 72 6.57 -16.06 17.07
CA GLU A 72 5.76 -14.85 16.96
C GLU A 72 4.71 -14.77 18.06
N GLY A 73 4.17 -13.57 18.32
CA GLY A 73 3.02 -13.42 19.20
C GLY A 73 2.94 -12.07 19.89
N ARG A 74 2.07 -11.97 20.88
CA ARG A 74 1.84 -10.73 21.64
C ARG A 74 2.18 -10.92 23.11
N VAL A 75 3.15 -10.16 23.58
CA VAL A 75 3.59 -10.10 24.98
C VAL A 75 2.94 -8.91 25.66
N PHE A 76 2.39 -9.10 26.86
CA PHE A 76 1.81 -8.05 27.68
C PHE A 76 2.75 -7.76 28.84
N VAL A 77 3.26 -6.53 28.86
CA VAL A 77 4.19 -6.06 29.90
C VAL A 77 3.47 -5.07 30.79
N GLN A 78 3.46 -5.34 32.09
CA GLN A 78 2.99 -4.44 33.12
C GLN A 78 4.16 -3.65 33.70
N PHE A 79 3.99 -2.36 33.94
CA PHE A 79 4.98 -1.51 34.58
C PHE A 79 4.32 -0.40 35.38
N VAL A 80 5.06 0.21 36.30
CA VAL A 80 4.59 1.32 37.13
C VAL A 80 5.32 2.59 36.72
N VAL A 81 4.58 3.65 36.41
CA VAL A 81 5.13 4.99 36.27
C VAL A 81 5.18 5.62 37.65
N GLY A 82 6.37 5.87 38.17
CA GLY A 82 6.58 6.46 39.50
C GLY A 82 6.19 7.94 39.57
N ALA A 83 6.22 8.51 40.77
CA ALA A 83 5.92 9.93 41.01
C ALA A 83 6.92 10.90 40.32
N THR A 84 8.10 10.41 39.92
CA THR A 84 9.10 11.14 39.13
C THR A 84 8.89 11.01 37.62
N GLY A 85 7.92 10.20 37.18
CA GLY A 85 7.72 9.86 35.78
C GLY A 85 8.58 8.68 35.27
N ALA A 86 9.52 8.18 36.06
CA ALA A 86 10.35 7.05 35.68
C ALA A 86 9.57 5.74 35.67
N VAL A 87 9.88 4.86 34.70
CA VAL A 87 9.33 3.50 34.62
C VAL A 87 10.02 2.61 35.66
N GLN A 88 9.22 1.91 36.46
CA GLN A 88 9.65 1.03 37.54
C GLN A 88 8.82 -0.27 37.53
N GLN A 89 9.27 -1.28 38.27
CA GLN A 89 8.53 -2.54 38.49
C GLN A 89 7.97 -3.17 37.21
N THR A 90 8.80 -3.26 36.15
CA THR A 90 8.43 -3.89 34.88
C THR A 90 8.38 -5.41 35.01
N THR A 91 7.22 -6.01 34.73
CA THR A 91 7.01 -7.47 34.73
C THR A 91 6.17 -7.92 33.54
N VAL A 92 6.30 -9.19 33.15
CA VAL A 92 5.47 -9.77 32.08
C VAL A 92 4.24 -10.42 32.71
N VAL A 93 3.06 -9.98 32.34
CA VAL A 93 1.78 -10.54 32.84
C VAL A 93 1.21 -11.61 31.92
N LYS A 94 1.54 -11.55 30.62
CA LYS A 94 1.22 -12.59 29.66
C LYS A 94 2.32 -12.67 28.60
N GLY A 95 3.15 -13.70 28.71
CA GLY A 95 4.26 -13.96 27.79
C GLY A 95 3.86 -14.87 26.62
N VAL A 96 4.79 -15.01 25.69
CA VAL A 96 4.72 -15.99 24.60
C VAL A 96 5.88 -16.97 24.70
N HIS A 97 7.08 -16.43 24.85
CA HIS A 97 8.30 -17.22 24.97
C HIS A 97 9.37 -16.38 25.70
N PRO A 98 10.21 -16.97 26.56
CA PRO A 98 11.21 -16.22 27.36
C PRO A 98 12.10 -15.27 26.55
N LEU A 99 12.44 -15.63 25.31
CA LEU A 99 13.22 -14.79 24.40
C LEU A 99 12.47 -13.49 24.03
N LEU A 100 11.20 -13.58 23.66
CA LEU A 100 10.38 -12.41 23.32
C LEU A 100 10.01 -11.60 24.58
N ASP A 101 9.76 -12.30 25.68
CA ASP A 101 9.40 -11.71 26.97
C ASP A 101 10.52 -10.82 27.51
N SER A 102 11.76 -11.31 27.48
CA SER A 102 12.93 -10.52 27.91
C SER A 102 13.17 -9.28 27.04
N ALA A 103 13.05 -9.41 25.71
CA ALA A 103 13.16 -8.29 24.77
C ALA A 103 12.08 -7.22 25.00
N ALA A 104 10.85 -7.65 25.28
CA ALA A 104 9.74 -6.75 25.61
C ALA A 104 10.00 -5.96 26.92
N VAL A 105 10.54 -6.62 27.96
CA VAL A 105 10.91 -5.98 29.22
C VAL A 105 12.02 -4.95 29.02
N LEU A 106 13.05 -5.27 28.23
CA LEU A 106 14.15 -4.35 27.93
C LEU A 106 13.65 -3.08 27.22
N ALA A 107 12.77 -3.24 26.24
CA ALA A 107 12.20 -2.11 25.51
C ALA A 107 11.39 -1.18 26.42
N VAL A 108 10.59 -1.74 27.33
CA VAL A 108 9.80 -0.94 28.30
C VAL A 108 10.70 -0.23 29.31
N LYS A 109 11.80 -0.86 29.75
CA LYS A 109 12.78 -0.23 30.65
C LYS A 109 13.57 0.91 29.99
N ALA A 110 13.72 0.88 28.67
CA ALA A 110 14.41 1.92 27.90
C ALA A 110 13.54 3.17 27.60
N LEU A 111 12.27 3.17 28.01
CA LEU A 111 11.38 4.31 27.81
C LEU A 111 11.85 5.55 28.56
N SER A 112 11.69 6.71 27.91
CA SER A 112 11.88 8.01 28.53
C SER A 112 10.86 8.25 29.67
N ALA A 113 11.20 9.17 30.58
CA ALA A 113 10.33 9.52 31.68
C ALA A 113 8.99 10.11 31.18
N PHE A 114 7.91 9.64 31.79
CA PHE A 114 6.55 10.11 31.57
C PHE A 114 6.29 11.39 32.38
N SER A 115 5.23 12.12 32.03
CA SER A 115 4.63 13.04 33.01
C SER A 115 4.00 12.22 34.13
N PRO A 116 4.18 12.58 35.41
CA PRO A 116 3.68 11.81 36.53
C PRO A 116 2.16 11.93 36.65
N GLY A 117 1.54 10.87 37.15
CA GLY A 117 0.11 10.86 37.43
C GLY A 117 -0.16 11.66 38.70
N LYS A 118 -1.30 12.36 38.76
CA LYS A 118 -1.67 13.14 39.94
C LYS A 118 -3.02 12.71 40.50
N GLN A 119 -3.06 12.61 41.82
CA GLN A 119 -4.25 12.38 42.62
C GLN A 119 -4.31 13.46 43.70
N HIS A 120 -5.39 14.24 43.76
CA HIS A 120 -5.52 15.36 44.71
C HIS A 120 -4.33 16.33 44.65
N GLY A 121 -3.84 16.60 43.44
CA GLY A 121 -2.69 17.48 43.18
C GLY A 121 -1.32 16.90 43.52
N ARG A 122 -1.22 15.69 44.10
CA ARG A 122 0.05 15.04 44.44
C ARG A 122 0.44 14.00 43.41
N ALA A 123 1.73 13.92 43.08
CA ALA A 123 2.27 12.91 42.16
C ALA A 123 2.22 11.52 42.81
N VAL A 124 1.64 10.54 42.12
CA VAL A 124 1.43 9.18 42.62
C VAL A 124 1.88 8.13 41.59
N PRO A 125 2.33 6.95 42.04
CA PRO A 125 2.69 5.86 41.13
C PRO A 125 1.46 5.22 40.49
N VAL A 126 1.50 4.99 39.18
CA VAL A 126 0.37 4.44 38.41
C VAL A 126 0.80 3.24 37.56
N ALA A 127 0.05 2.15 37.62
CA ALA A 127 0.31 0.93 36.86
C ALA A 127 -0.27 0.98 35.43
N PHE A 128 0.51 0.54 34.45
CA PHE A 128 0.13 0.40 33.04
C PHE A 128 0.37 -1.03 32.55
N THR A 129 -0.38 -1.43 31.52
CA THR A 129 -0.11 -2.65 30.76
C THR A 129 -0.03 -2.33 29.28
N LEU A 130 1.08 -2.70 28.65
CA LEU A 130 1.36 -2.43 27.24
C LEU A 130 1.44 -3.74 26.45
N PRO A 131 0.62 -3.91 25.40
CA PRO A 131 0.76 -5.03 24.47
C PRO A 131 1.87 -4.75 23.44
N ILE A 132 2.89 -5.60 23.39
CA ILE A 132 3.96 -5.58 22.39
C ILE A 132 3.78 -6.78 21.46
N THR A 133 3.63 -6.53 20.16
CA THR A 133 3.41 -7.60 19.17
C THR A 133 4.70 -7.85 18.41
N PHE A 134 5.20 -9.08 18.47
CA PHE A 134 6.29 -9.59 17.66
C PHE A 134 5.72 -10.31 16.44
N LYS A 135 6.06 -9.81 15.25
CA LYS A 135 5.81 -10.48 13.98
C LYS A 135 7.14 -10.70 13.29
N LEU A 136 7.32 -11.91 12.78
CA LEU A 136 8.49 -12.33 12.05
C LEU A 136 8.64 -11.41 10.82
N PRO A 137 9.81 -10.78 10.65
CA PRO A 137 10.09 -10.03 9.43
C PRO A 137 9.96 -10.92 8.18
N PRO A 138 9.45 -10.41 7.05
CA PRO A 138 9.36 -11.19 5.82
C PRO A 138 10.74 -11.66 5.29
N ASP A 139 11.83 -11.06 5.75
CA ASP A 139 13.23 -11.26 5.32
C ASP A 139 14.11 -11.91 6.39
N VAL A 140 13.55 -12.69 7.32
CA VAL A 140 14.31 -13.28 8.45
C VAL A 140 15.55 -14.05 8.03
N GLU A 141 15.51 -14.80 6.92
CA GLU A 141 16.66 -15.57 6.47
C GLU A 141 17.88 -14.67 6.18
N ASN A 142 17.65 -13.49 5.61
CA ASN A 142 18.69 -12.52 5.30
C ASN A 142 19.22 -11.82 6.55
N ILE A 143 18.34 -11.50 7.51
CA ILE A 143 18.73 -10.90 8.79
C ILE A 143 19.60 -11.88 9.58
N LEU A 144 19.24 -13.17 9.60
CA LEU A 144 20.02 -14.21 10.25
C LEU A 144 21.38 -14.42 9.56
N ALA A 145 21.41 -14.44 8.22
CA ALA A 145 22.65 -14.54 7.45
C ALA A 145 23.60 -13.33 7.71
N THR A 146 23.04 -12.12 7.79
CA THR A 146 23.79 -10.89 8.11
C THR A 146 24.38 -10.94 9.51
N ARG A 147 23.57 -11.31 10.52
CA ARG A 147 24.02 -11.42 11.92
C ARG A 147 25.05 -12.54 12.13
N ALA A 148 25.04 -13.56 11.28
CA ALA A 148 26.01 -14.65 11.26
C ALA A 148 27.32 -14.30 10.54
N GLY A 149 27.50 -13.06 10.05
CA GLY A 149 28.72 -12.63 9.37
C GLY A 149 28.94 -13.26 7.99
N ARG A 150 27.93 -13.92 7.41
CA ARG A 150 27.98 -14.32 6.01
C ARG A 150 27.83 -13.07 5.16
N ALA A 151 28.77 -12.84 4.24
CA ALA A 151 28.65 -11.79 3.24
C ALA A 151 27.34 -12.00 2.46
N VAL A 152 26.35 -11.16 2.75
CA VAL A 152 25.15 -11.03 1.94
C VAL A 152 25.63 -10.41 0.61
N PRO A 153 25.39 -11.03 -0.56
CA PRO A 153 25.64 -10.34 -1.81
C PRO A 153 24.81 -9.05 -1.78
N VAL A 154 25.51 -7.92 -1.90
CA VAL A 154 24.93 -6.59 -1.98
C VAL A 154 23.94 -6.59 -3.14
N ALA A 155 22.66 -6.66 -2.82
CA ALA A 155 21.62 -5.74 -3.25
C ALA A 155 20.26 -6.30 -2.80
N LEU A 156 19.46 -5.46 -2.14
CA LEU A 156 18.01 -5.61 -2.16
C LEU A 156 17.55 -5.31 -3.60
N THR A 157 17.91 -6.16 -4.57
CA THR A 157 17.54 -5.94 -5.97
C THR A 157 16.03 -6.07 -6.06
N THR A 158 15.37 -4.91 -6.20
CA THR A 158 14.02 -4.89 -6.72
C THR A 158 14.17 -5.01 -8.23
N THR A 159 14.02 -6.22 -8.76
CA THR A 159 14.00 -6.44 -10.22
C THR A 159 12.56 -6.50 -10.68
N ASP A 160 12.28 -5.88 -11.81
CA ASP A 160 11.00 -6.07 -12.48
C ASP A 160 10.99 -7.37 -13.27
N VAL A 161 9.79 -7.78 -13.69
CA VAL A 161 9.56 -8.98 -14.50
C VAL A 161 10.44 -8.93 -15.78
N ARG A 162 10.96 -10.08 -16.22
CA ARG A 162 11.74 -10.19 -17.46
C ARG A 162 11.21 -11.31 -18.35
N PHE A 163 10.98 -10.99 -19.62
CA PHE A 163 10.71 -11.98 -20.66
C PHE A 163 11.99 -12.78 -20.97
N PRO A 164 11.88 -14.09 -21.25
CA PRO A 164 13.03 -14.90 -21.66
C PRO A 164 13.68 -14.34 -22.94
N GLY A 165 14.98 -14.09 -22.90
CA GLY A 165 15.71 -13.45 -24.00
C GLY A 165 15.63 -11.91 -24.01
N GLY A 166 15.01 -11.31 -23.01
CA GLY A 166 15.03 -9.86 -22.81
C GLY A 166 14.01 -9.07 -23.65
N PRO A 167 14.09 -7.74 -23.61
CA PRO A 167 13.08 -6.87 -24.21
C PRO A 167 13.09 -6.92 -25.75
N GLN A 168 14.23 -7.20 -26.40
CA GLN A 168 14.28 -7.42 -27.85
C GLN A 168 13.53 -8.69 -28.27
N ALA A 169 13.70 -9.78 -27.51
CA ALA A 169 12.99 -11.02 -27.79
C ALA A 169 11.47 -10.84 -27.61
N LEU A 170 11.05 -10.09 -26.60
CA LEU A 170 9.64 -9.75 -26.43
C LEU A 170 9.11 -8.88 -27.58
N ALA A 171 9.85 -7.86 -28.01
CA ALA A 171 9.44 -7.01 -29.14
C ALA A 171 9.30 -7.83 -30.44
N ALA A 172 10.23 -8.76 -30.68
CA ALA A 172 10.16 -9.69 -31.82
C ALA A 172 9.00 -10.67 -31.70
N TYR A 173 8.69 -11.15 -30.48
CA TYR A 173 7.52 -11.98 -30.23
C TYR A 173 6.24 -11.21 -30.56
N LEU A 174 6.07 -10.00 -30.01
CA LEU A 174 4.88 -9.18 -30.23
C LEU A 174 4.66 -8.82 -31.71
N SER A 175 5.72 -8.55 -32.47
CA SER A 175 5.62 -8.27 -33.91
C SER A 175 5.32 -9.52 -34.76
N ALA A 176 5.58 -10.71 -34.22
CA ALA A 176 5.28 -12.00 -34.87
C ALA A 176 3.87 -12.54 -34.53
N ALA A 177 3.01 -11.73 -33.90
CA ALA A 177 1.65 -12.14 -33.56
C ALA A 177 0.89 -12.64 -34.79
N PRO A 178 0.41 -13.90 -34.80
CA PRO A 178 -0.22 -14.48 -35.97
C PRO A 178 -1.60 -13.85 -36.21
N TYR A 179 -1.83 -13.35 -37.42
CA TYR A 179 -3.14 -12.83 -37.78
C TYR A 179 -4.20 -13.95 -37.82
N PRO A 180 -5.28 -13.87 -37.01
CA PRO A 180 -6.24 -14.95 -36.87
C PRO A 180 -7.00 -15.20 -38.17
N LYS A 181 -7.07 -16.46 -38.62
CA LYS A 181 -7.75 -16.84 -39.87
C LYS A 181 -9.20 -16.36 -39.93
N ALA A 182 -9.91 -16.43 -38.80
CA ALA A 182 -11.30 -15.98 -38.69
C ALA A 182 -11.47 -14.47 -38.92
N ALA A 183 -10.48 -13.64 -38.60
CA ALA A 183 -10.53 -12.20 -38.83
C ALA A 183 -10.31 -11.81 -40.30
N ARG A 184 -9.78 -12.73 -41.14
CA ARG A 184 -9.50 -12.47 -42.56
C ARG A 184 -10.78 -12.19 -43.35
N ALA A 185 -11.88 -12.88 -43.02
CA ALA A 185 -13.16 -12.69 -43.69
C ALA A 185 -13.74 -11.29 -43.46
N SER A 186 -13.55 -10.75 -42.25
CA SER A 186 -14.00 -9.40 -41.88
C SER A 186 -12.95 -8.32 -42.10
N GLN A 187 -11.75 -8.68 -42.57
CA GLN A 187 -10.57 -7.81 -42.66
C GLN A 187 -10.38 -6.95 -41.39
N ALA A 188 -10.58 -7.56 -40.22
CA ALA A 188 -10.55 -6.82 -38.96
C ALA A 188 -9.10 -6.52 -38.57
N GLU A 189 -8.81 -5.25 -38.30
CA GLU A 189 -7.52 -4.79 -37.79
C GLU A 189 -7.72 -4.01 -36.49
N GLY A 190 -6.65 -3.89 -35.70
CA GLY A 190 -6.69 -3.13 -34.46
C GLY A 190 -5.67 -3.60 -33.43
N ARG A 191 -5.51 -2.77 -32.41
CA ARG A 191 -4.70 -3.04 -31.21
C ARG A 191 -5.59 -3.60 -30.10
N VAL A 192 -5.18 -4.70 -29.48
CA VAL A 192 -5.81 -5.25 -28.28
C VAL A 192 -4.82 -5.17 -27.12
N TYR A 193 -5.24 -4.55 -26.02
CA TYR A 193 -4.44 -4.57 -24.79
C TYR A 193 -4.80 -5.78 -23.94
N VAL A 194 -3.83 -6.59 -23.59
CA VAL A 194 -4.02 -7.76 -22.72
C VAL A 194 -3.31 -7.52 -21.41
N ARG A 195 -4.07 -7.51 -20.31
CA ARG A 195 -3.53 -7.49 -18.94
C ARG A 195 -3.38 -8.93 -18.46
N PHE A 196 -2.27 -9.22 -17.80
CA PHE A 196 -2.01 -10.51 -17.18
C PHE A 196 -1.15 -10.32 -15.93
N ARG A 197 -1.07 -11.36 -15.11
CA ARG A 197 -0.24 -11.43 -13.91
C ARG A 197 0.85 -12.46 -14.13
N VAL A 198 2.09 -12.06 -13.89
CA VAL A 198 3.20 -13.01 -13.80
C VAL A 198 3.30 -13.42 -12.35
N GLU A 199 3.16 -14.71 -12.07
CA GLU A 199 3.24 -15.28 -10.71
C GLU A 199 4.69 -15.48 -10.27
N ALA A 200 4.87 -15.83 -8.99
CA ALA A 200 6.18 -16.04 -8.38
C ALA A 200 7.00 -17.19 -9.01
N ASP A 201 6.34 -18.13 -9.69
CA ASP A 201 6.96 -19.23 -10.44
C ASP A 201 7.22 -18.88 -11.91
N GLY A 202 6.87 -17.66 -12.34
CA GLY A 202 7.00 -17.21 -13.72
C GLY A 202 5.84 -17.59 -14.64
N SER A 203 4.85 -18.33 -14.14
CA SER A 203 3.64 -18.64 -14.90
C SER A 203 2.76 -17.40 -15.09
N LEU A 204 1.92 -17.44 -16.13
CA LEU A 204 1.00 -16.37 -16.47
C LEU A 204 -0.41 -16.74 -16.00
N ASP A 205 -1.03 -15.86 -15.21
CA ASP A 205 -2.42 -15.96 -14.78
C ASP A 205 -3.17 -14.64 -15.05
N PHE A 206 -4.48 -14.62 -14.84
CA PHE A 206 -5.34 -13.46 -15.00
C PHE A 206 -5.23 -12.79 -16.38
N ILE A 207 -5.08 -13.60 -17.43
CA ILE A 207 -4.96 -13.12 -18.81
C ILE A 207 -6.33 -12.64 -19.28
N LYS A 208 -6.45 -11.33 -19.52
CA LYS A 208 -7.70 -10.70 -19.90
C LYS A 208 -7.48 -9.48 -20.78
N ALA A 209 -8.21 -9.42 -21.89
CA ALA A 209 -8.24 -8.21 -22.71
C ALA A 209 -8.93 -7.06 -21.94
N LEU A 210 -8.30 -5.89 -22.04
CA LEU A 210 -8.83 -4.67 -21.45
C LEU A 210 -9.88 -4.05 -22.36
N VAL A 211 -10.86 -3.39 -21.75
CA VAL A 211 -11.99 -2.76 -22.44
C VAL A 211 -11.73 -1.26 -22.50
N PRO A 212 -11.26 -0.73 -23.65
CA PRO A 212 -11.16 0.71 -23.83
C PRO A 212 -12.56 1.35 -23.79
N PRO A 213 -12.65 2.66 -23.46
CA PRO A 213 -13.91 3.38 -23.53
C PRO A 213 -14.45 3.35 -24.96
N LYS A 214 -15.78 3.25 -25.10
CA LYS A 214 -16.42 3.31 -26.43
C LYS A 214 -16.03 4.63 -27.12
N PRO A 215 -15.64 4.61 -28.41
CA PRO A 215 -15.24 5.82 -29.11
C PRO A 215 -16.38 6.84 -29.14
N THR A 216 -16.21 7.95 -28.43
CA THR A 216 -17.13 9.08 -28.46
C THR A 216 -16.85 9.94 -29.69
N LYS A 217 -17.46 9.57 -30.83
CA LYS A 217 -17.34 10.19 -32.17
C LYS A 217 -15.92 10.16 -32.78
N PRO A 218 -15.78 10.02 -34.10
CA PRO A 218 -14.49 10.00 -34.75
C PRO A 218 -13.79 11.35 -34.58
N LYS A 219 -12.59 11.32 -33.99
CA LYS A 219 -11.67 12.45 -34.02
C LYS A 219 -11.28 12.63 -35.49
N LYS A 220 -11.83 13.65 -36.17
CA LYS A 220 -11.31 14.11 -37.46
C LYS A 220 -9.89 14.64 -37.23
N SER A 221 -8.90 13.77 -37.25
CA SER A 221 -7.52 14.17 -37.48
C SER A 221 -7.38 14.42 -38.98
N SER A 222 -7.66 15.65 -39.41
CA SER A 222 -7.13 16.18 -40.66
C SER A 222 -5.64 16.46 -40.44
N GLU A 223 -4.83 15.41 -40.43
CA GLU A 223 -3.38 15.50 -40.49
C GLU A 223 -2.93 14.46 -41.54
N PRO A 224 -2.08 14.82 -42.52
CA PRO A 224 -1.71 13.90 -43.58
C PRO A 224 -1.04 12.66 -42.97
N ALA A 225 -1.48 11.48 -43.39
CA ALA A 225 -0.86 10.22 -43.02
C ALA A 225 0.63 10.23 -43.43
N VAL A 226 1.52 10.40 -42.45
CA VAL A 226 2.95 10.17 -42.59
C VAL A 226 3.29 8.95 -41.75
N ALA A 227 3.62 7.86 -42.44
CA ALA A 227 4.36 6.65 -42.01
C ALA A 227 4.15 6.09 -40.58
N ALA A 228 3.60 4.87 -40.52
CA ALA A 228 3.70 3.93 -39.39
C ALA A 228 3.04 4.33 -38.06
N SER A 229 1.80 4.83 -38.08
CA SER A 229 0.99 4.96 -36.86
C SER A 229 0.41 3.61 -36.43
N ALA A 230 0.46 3.34 -35.13
CA ALA A 230 -0.22 2.21 -34.48
C ALA A 230 -1.70 2.10 -34.86
N PRO A 231 -2.29 0.89 -34.93
CA PRO A 231 -3.69 0.69 -35.26
C PRO A 231 -4.57 1.09 -34.08
N ALA A 232 -5.80 1.52 -34.38
CA ALA A 232 -6.75 1.92 -33.34
C ALA A 232 -7.07 0.76 -32.38
N THR A 233 -7.33 1.07 -31.12
CA THR A 233 -7.73 0.06 -30.14
C THR A 233 -9.08 -0.56 -30.51
N THR A 234 -9.18 -1.89 -30.41
CA THR A 234 -10.36 -2.65 -30.81
C THR A 234 -10.85 -3.57 -29.70
N THR A 235 -12.15 -3.83 -29.70
CA THR A 235 -12.83 -4.83 -28.83
C THR A 235 -13.46 -5.94 -29.66
N ASN A 236 -13.03 -6.11 -30.92
CA ASN A 236 -13.51 -7.18 -31.79
C ASN A 236 -13.27 -8.54 -31.10
N PRO A 237 -14.31 -9.36 -30.87
CA PRO A 237 -14.20 -10.59 -30.09
C PRO A 237 -13.20 -11.59 -30.70
N ILE A 238 -13.05 -11.62 -32.02
CA ILE A 238 -12.10 -12.51 -32.71
C ILE A 238 -10.65 -12.10 -32.40
N LEU A 239 -10.37 -10.80 -32.47
CA LEU A 239 -9.04 -10.26 -32.19
C LEU A 239 -8.72 -10.34 -30.69
N VAL A 240 -9.72 -10.09 -29.83
CA VAL A 240 -9.62 -10.24 -28.38
C VAL A 240 -9.24 -11.67 -28.01
N GLN A 241 -9.98 -12.66 -28.51
CA GLN A 241 -9.71 -14.07 -28.23
C GLN A 241 -8.33 -14.48 -28.74
N ALA A 242 -7.95 -14.02 -29.95
CA ALA A 242 -6.63 -14.31 -30.50
C ALA A 242 -5.50 -13.69 -29.66
N ALA A 243 -5.68 -12.47 -29.16
CA ALA A 243 -4.69 -11.80 -28.30
C ALA A 243 -4.52 -12.53 -26.96
N GLU A 244 -5.63 -12.90 -26.31
CA GLU A 244 -5.59 -13.63 -25.04
C GLU A 244 -4.91 -14.99 -25.19
N GLN A 245 -5.24 -15.74 -26.26
CA GLN A 245 -4.58 -17.01 -26.58
C GLN A 245 -3.09 -16.83 -26.88
N TYR A 246 -2.72 -15.75 -27.56
CA TYR A 246 -1.33 -15.48 -27.90
C TYR A 246 -0.50 -15.17 -26.65
N VAL A 247 -1.03 -14.37 -25.72
CA VAL A 247 -0.39 -14.11 -24.43
C VAL A 247 -0.34 -15.36 -23.58
N ALA A 248 -1.38 -16.20 -23.58
CA ALA A 248 -1.39 -17.48 -22.86
C ALA A 248 -0.35 -18.49 -23.38
N ALA A 249 0.06 -18.38 -24.64
CA ALA A 249 1.09 -19.21 -25.25
C ALA A 249 2.52 -18.68 -25.02
N MET A 250 2.71 -17.59 -24.27
CA MET A 250 4.04 -17.08 -23.95
C MET A 250 4.82 -18.05 -23.06
N PRO A 251 6.16 -18.11 -23.21
CA PRO A 251 7.01 -18.86 -22.29
C PRO A 251 6.93 -18.28 -20.87
N ALA A 252 7.30 -19.08 -19.87
CA ALA A 252 7.37 -18.62 -18.48
C ALA A 252 8.36 -17.45 -18.33
N TRP A 253 7.91 -16.38 -17.66
CA TRP A 253 8.72 -15.18 -17.44
C TRP A 253 9.56 -15.31 -16.19
N GLN A 254 10.63 -14.53 -16.08
CA GLN A 254 11.30 -14.37 -14.79
C GLN A 254 10.44 -13.44 -13.91
N PRO A 255 10.04 -13.87 -12.71
CA PRO A 255 9.19 -13.08 -11.83
C PRO A 255 9.91 -11.80 -11.37
N ALA A 256 9.13 -10.79 -10.97
CA ALA A 256 9.71 -9.65 -10.30
C ALA A 256 10.26 -10.07 -8.94
N LEU A 257 11.42 -9.54 -8.55
CA LEU A 257 11.93 -9.69 -7.20
C LEU A 257 11.60 -8.41 -6.42
N ARG A 258 11.01 -8.56 -5.25
CA ARG A 258 10.84 -7.47 -4.27
C ARG A 258 11.69 -7.84 -3.06
N LYS A 259 12.77 -7.11 -2.83
CA LYS A 259 13.79 -7.45 -1.81
C LYS A 259 14.34 -8.88 -1.99
N GLY A 260 14.54 -9.31 -3.23
CA GLY A 260 15.00 -10.67 -3.57
C GLY A 260 13.94 -11.77 -3.50
N ILE A 261 12.69 -11.45 -3.10
CA ILE A 261 11.59 -12.43 -3.04
C ILE A 261 10.79 -12.36 -4.34
N PRO A 262 10.59 -13.49 -5.04
CA PRO A 262 9.67 -13.56 -6.17
C PRO A 262 8.28 -13.07 -5.78
N SER A 263 7.81 -12.05 -6.47
CA SER A 263 6.53 -11.40 -6.22
C SER A 263 5.76 -11.33 -7.52
N ALA A 264 4.49 -11.73 -7.44
CA ALA A 264 3.60 -11.61 -8.56
C ALA A 264 3.43 -10.13 -8.97
N SER A 265 3.39 -9.87 -10.27
CA SER A 265 3.30 -8.52 -10.82
C SER A 265 2.38 -8.49 -12.04
N SER A 266 1.53 -7.46 -12.12
CA SER A 266 0.64 -7.27 -13.25
C SER A 266 1.33 -6.50 -14.37
N TYR A 267 1.04 -6.91 -15.60
CA TYR A 267 1.60 -6.32 -16.80
C TYR A 267 0.52 -6.18 -17.87
N THR A 268 0.69 -5.23 -18.78
CA THR A 268 -0.25 -4.99 -19.90
C THR A 268 0.54 -4.89 -21.18
N LEU A 269 0.19 -5.69 -22.18
CA LEU A 269 0.85 -5.70 -23.48
C LEU A 269 -0.11 -5.30 -24.60
N PRO A 270 0.30 -4.43 -25.54
CA PRO A 270 -0.41 -4.20 -26.78
C PRO A 270 -0.10 -5.34 -27.77
N ILE A 271 -1.16 -5.96 -28.29
CA ILE A 271 -1.10 -6.93 -29.39
C ILE A 271 -1.71 -6.26 -30.62
N ASP A 272 -0.89 -6.01 -31.63
CA ASP A 272 -1.30 -5.31 -32.85
C ASP A 272 -1.62 -6.31 -33.95
N PHE A 273 -2.82 -6.24 -34.51
CA PHE A 273 -3.23 -7.03 -35.68
C PHE A 273 -3.41 -6.13 -36.89
N TYR A 274 -2.67 -6.44 -37.96
CA TYR A 274 -2.74 -5.74 -39.24
C TYR A 274 -3.20 -6.70 -40.32
N THR A 275 -4.05 -6.23 -41.24
CA THR A 275 -4.33 -6.97 -42.49
C THR A 275 -3.14 -6.95 -43.44
N THR A 276 -2.35 -5.88 -43.38
CA THR A 276 -1.11 -5.69 -44.14
C THR A 276 -0.02 -5.26 -43.16
N PRO A 277 1.03 -6.05 -42.93
CA PRO A 277 2.08 -5.70 -41.98
C PRO A 277 2.69 -4.33 -42.32
N PRO A 278 2.88 -3.44 -41.32
CA PRO A 278 3.58 -2.19 -41.55
C PRO A 278 5.02 -2.47 -42.02
N VAL A 279 5.53 -1.62 -42.91
CA VAL A 279 6.91 -1.71 -43.40
C VAL A 279 7.85 -1.61 -42.19
N ALA A 280 8.83 -2.52 -42.10
CA ALA A 280 9.69 -2.76 -40.94
C ALA A 280 10.69 -1.62 -40.60
N THR A 281 10.40 -0.37 -40.98
CA THR A 281 11.27 0.80 -40.76
C THR A 281 11.00 1.54 -39.45
N ALA A 282 9.95 1.18 -38.71
CA ALA A 282 9.64 1.81 -37.42
C ALA A 282 10.53 1.29 -36.30
N THR A 283 11.06 2.19 -35.47
CA THR A 283 11.78 1.83 -34.23
C THR A 283 10.84 1.07 -33.29
N PRO A 284 11.24 -0.09 -32.75
CA PRO A 284 10.39 -0.88 -31.86
C PRO A 284 10.12 -0.12 -30.57
N VAL A 285 8.89 -0.21 -30.08
CA VAL A 285 8.52 0.29 -28.75
C VAL A 285 8.68 -0.87 -27.77
N TYR A 286 9.63 -0.75 -26.84
CA TYR A 286 9.93 -1.80 -25.87
C TYR A 286 8.96 -1.75 -24.70
N ALA A 287 8.48 -2.92 -24.27
CA ALA A 287 7.61 -3.02 -23.10
C ALA A 287 8.34 -2.62 -21.80
N TYR A 288 9.61 -2.99 -21.69
CA TYR A 288 10.48 -2.57 -20.60
C TYR A 288 11.90 -2.35 -21.12
N ALA A 289 12.70 -1.62 -20.33
CA ALA A 289 14.10 -1.33 -20.61
C ALA A 289 14.96 -1.74 -19.40
N ASP A 290 16.29 -1.64 -19.54
CA ASP A 290 17.21 -1.93 -18.43
C ASP A 290 17.03 -0.92 -17.30
N THR A 291 16.86 0.36 -17.68
CA THR A 291 16.52 1.46 -16.78
C THR A 291 15.18 2.08 -17.18
N ALA A 292 14.23 2.11 -16.25
CA ALA A 292 12.92 2.71 -16.43
C ALA A 292 13.02 4.25 -16.63
N PRO A 293 12.04 4.88 -17.31
CA PRO A 293 12.00 6.33 -17.43
C PRO A 293 11.80 6.98 -16.06
N VAL A 294 12.55 8.04 -15.79
CA VAL A 294 12.51 8.77 -14.52
C VAL A 294 11.57 9.96 -14.66
N PHE A 295 10.61 10.09 -13.76
CA PHE A 295 9.64 11.18 -13.77
C PHE A 295 9.99 12.25 -12.73
N ALA A 296 9.57 13.48 -12.99
CA ALA A 296 9.78 14.58 -12.07
C ALA A 296 9.09 14.30 -10.73
N GLY A 297 9.86 14.41 -9.65
CA GLY A 297 9.38 14.14 -8.30
C GLY A 297 9.33 12.66 -7.92
N THR A 298 9.74 11.72 -8.78
CA THR A 298 9.85 10.31 -8.36
C THR A 298 11.18 10.03 -7.65
N SER A 299 11.12 9.22 -6.60
CA SER A 299 12.25 8.65 -5.88
C SER A 299 11.91 7.22 -5.41
N GLU A 300 12.85 6.51 -4.79
CA GLU A 300 12.58 5.18 -4.23
C GLU A 300 11.45 5.20 -3.18
N GLU A 301 11.38 6.26 -2.37
CA GLU A 301 10.34 6.45 -1.35
C GLU A 301 9.04 7.04 -1.93
N MET A 302 9.12 7.72 -3.08
CA MET A 302 7.99 8.36 -3.75
C MET A 302 7.88 7.86 -5.19
N PRO A 303 7.38 6.63 -5.41
CA PRO A 303 7.27 6.08 -6.76
C PRO A 303 6.16 6.79 -7.55
N LEU A 304 6.21 6.64 -8.87
CA LEU A 304 5.31 7.31 -9.81
C LEU A 304 3.81 7.22 -9.46
N PRO A 305 3.25 6.07 -9.02
CA PRO A 305 1.84 6.01 -8.62
C PRO A 305 1.49 6.98 -7.48
N HIS A 306 2.40 7.23 -6.54
CA HIS A 306 2.18 8.19 -5.45
C HIS A 306 2.25 9.64 -5.96
N VAL A 307 3.20 9.95 -6.85
CA VAL A 307 3.31 11.29 -7.46
C VAL A 307 2.05 11.62 -8.26
N ILE A 308 1.58 10.70 -9.08
CA ILE A 308 0.35 10.83 -9.85
C ILE A 308 -0.86 10.98 -8.92
N GLY A 309 -0.94 10.16 -7.88
CA GLY A 309 -2.02 10.23 -6.88
C GLY A 309 -2.13 11.61 -6.22
N ARG A 310 -1.00 12.24 -5.89
CA ARG A 310 -0.98 13.61 -5.33
C ARG A 310 -1.39 14.68 -6.33
N ALA A 311 -1.10 14.49 -7.62
CA ALA A 311 -1.46 15.41 -8.68
C ALA A 311 -2.91 15.24 -9.18
N THR A 312 -3.53 14.11 -8.83
CA THR A 312 -4.91 13.76 -9.20
C THR A 312 -5.91 14.54 -8.36
N ARG A 313 -6.89 15.14 -9.02
CA ARG A 313 -7.99 15.88 -8.41
C ARG A 313 -9.28 15.14 -8.69
N TYR A 314 -10.02 14.79 -7.64
CA TYR A 314 -11.30 14.11 -7.82
C TYR A 314 -12.31 15.05 -8.50
N PRO A 315 -12.86 14.73 -9.69
CA PRO A 315 -13.83 15.59 -10.35
C PRO A 315 -15.11 15.75 -9.52
N VAL A 316 -15.62 16.97 -9.40
CA VAL A 316 -16.78 17.27 -8.53
C VAL A 316 -18.03 16.53 -9.01
N GLU A 317 -18.21 16.41 -10.33
CA GLU A 317 -19.29 15.66 -10.97
C GLU A 317 -19.21 14.18 -10.63
N ALA A 318 -18.00 13.62 -10.63
CA ALA A 318 -17.78 12.23 -10.24
C ALA A 318 -18.06 12.01 -8.75
N LEU A 319 -17.68 12.96 -7.89
CA LEU A 319 -17.96 12.89 -6.46
C LEU A 319 -19.47 12.95 -6.16
N ARG A 320 -20.20 13.87 -6.81
CA ARG A 320 -21.66 14.00 -6.69
C ARG A 320 -22.39 12.73 -7.11
N SER A 321 -21.92 12.10 -8.18
CA SER A 321 -22.48 10.85 -8.71
C SER A 321 -21.87 9.60 -8.06
N GLN A 322 -21.05 9.76 -7.00
CA GLN A 322 -20.37 8.68 -6.27
C GLN A 322 -19.57 7.71 -7.17
N LEU A 323 -19.07 8.21 -8.30
CA LEU A 323 -18.36 7.40 -9.29
C LEU A 323 -16.96 7.11 -8.80
N GLN A 324 -16.62 5.83 -8.64
CA GLN A 324 -15.33 5.32 -8.23
C GLN A 324 -14.81 4.29 -9.22
N GLY A 325 -13.52 3.98 -9.17
CA GLY A 325 -12.96 2.87 -9.94
C GLY A 325 -11.50 3.08 -10.33
N GLU A 326 -10.99 2.12 -11.10
CA GLU A 326 -9.63 2.11 -11.62
C GLU A 326 -9.65 2.50 -13.11
N VAL A 327 -8.89 3.54 -13.45
CA VAL A 327 -8.61 3.94 -14.83
C VAL A 327 -7.17 3.53 -15.16
N LEU A 328 -6.98 2.77 -16.24
CA LEU A 328 -5.66 2.42 -16.73
C LEU A 328 -5.31 3.27 -17.95
N VAL A 329 -4.17 3.95 -17.90
CA VAL A 329 -3.66 4.79 -18.98
C VAL A 329 -2.39 4.17 -19.54
N HIS A 330 -2.42 3.79 -20.82
CA HIS A 330 -1.24 3.37 -21.56
C HIS A 330 -0.54 4.60 -22.14
N VAL A 331 0.76 4.69 -21.94
CA VAL A 331 1.56 5.86 -22.32
C VAL A 331 2.79 5.42 -23.08
N VAL A 332 3.03 5.98 -24.26
CA VAL A 332 4.27 5.79 -25.00
C VAL A 332 5.18 6.99 -24.78
N ILE A 333 6.42 6.71 -24.40
CA ILE A 333 7.48 7.68 -24.12
C ILE A 333 8.57 7.48 -25.17
N ASP A 334 8.96 8.56 -25.84
CA ASP A 334 10.02 8.51 -26.84
C ASP A 334 11.43 8.57 -26.22
N GLU A 335 12.44 8.56 -27.09
CA GLU A 335 13.86 8.59 -26.72
C GLU A 335 14.29 9.90 -26.03
N LEU A 336 13.50 10.97 -26.19
CA LEU A 336 13.71 12.26 -25.57
C LEU A 336 12.95 12.40 -24.23
N GLY A 337 12.16 11.39 -23.86
CA GLY A 337 11.29 11.43 -22.68
C GLY A 337 9.97 12.16 -22.92
N GLN A 338 9.58 12.44 -24.16
CA GLN A 338 8.29 13.05 -24.44
C GLN A 338 7.19 11.98 -24.50
N ILE A 339 6.05 12.29 -23.89
CA ILE A 339 4.86 11.46 -23.99
C ILE A 339 4.24 11.68 -25.39
N THR A 340 4.34 10.68 -26.25
CA THR A 340 3.87 10.74 -27.65
C THR A 340 2.48 10.15 -27.84
N GLU A 341 2.10 9.19 -27.00
CA GLU A 341 0.79 8.53 -27.01
C GLU A 341 0.29 8.39 -25.57
N ALA A 342 -1.01 8.62 -25.34
CA ALA A 342 -1.64 8.46 -24.03
C ALA A 342 -3.10 8.07 -24.21
N ASP A 343 -3.38 6.79 -24.07
CA ASP A 343 -4.68 6.16 -24.36
C ASP A 343 -5.26 5.49 -23.12
N ILE A 344 -6.58 5.58 -22.97
CA ILE A 344 -7.30 4.86 -21.91
C ILE A 344 -7.51 3.42 -22.39
N VAL A 345 -6.90 2.48 -21.68
CA VAL A 345 -7.02 1.06 -21.99
C VAL A 345 -8.05 0.35 -21.13
N GLN A 346 -8.34 0.90 -19.95
CA GLN A 346 -9.46 0.50 -19.11
C GLN A 346 -10.13 1.75 -18.53
N SER A 347 -11.42 1.89 -18.77
CA SER A 347 -12.23 3.01 -18.27
C SER A 347 -13.10 2.56 -17.10
N ALA A 348 -13.06 3.31 -16.01
CA ALA A 348 -14.07 3.24 -14.96
C ALA A 348 -15.27 4.12 -15.30
N HIS A 349 -15.01 5.35 -15.78
CA HIS A 349 -16.02 6.29 -16.22
C HIS A 349 -15.39 7.42 -17.05
N PRO A 350 -16.05 7.93 -18.11
CA PRO A 350 -15.50 9.01 -18.96
C PRO A 350 -15.05 10.28 -18.24
N ILE A 351 -15.73 10.64 -17.13
CA ILE A 351 -15.34 11.80 -16.31
C ILE A 351 -14.00 11.55 -15.59
N LEU A 352 -13.76 10.34 -15.11
CA LEU A 352 -12.52 9.96 -14.45
C LEU A 352 -11.38 9.82 -15.47
N ASP A 353 -11.69 9.34 -16.67
CA ASP A 353 -10.75 9.22 -17.79
C ASP A 353 -10.14 10.57 -18.17
N GLN A 354 -10.94 11.63 -18.22
CA GLN A 354 -10.46 12.99 -18.53
C GLN A 354 -9.42 13.46 -17.51
N GLU A 355 -9.69 13.24 -16.22
CA GLU A 355 -8.75 13.61 -15.17
C GLU A 355 -7.49 12.75 -15.23
N ALA A 356 -7.62 11.45 -15.48
CA ALA A 356 -6.48 10.57 -15.61
C ALA A 356 -5.56 10.99 -16.76
N LEU A 357 -6.13 11.30 -17.93
CA LEU A 357 -5.37 11.82 -19.07
C LEU A 357 -4.69 13.16 -18.74
N ARG A 358 -5.37 14.07 -18.05
CA ARG A 358 -4.80 15.37 -17.66
C ARG A 358 -3.57 15.19 -16.78
N VAL A 359 -3.66 14.35 -15.75
CA VAL A 359 -2.56 14.12 -14.79
C VAL A 359 -1.38 13.46 -15.48
N VAL A 360 -1.64 12.43 -16.30
CA VAL A 360 -0.62 11.67 -17.00
C VAL A 360 0.10 12.53 -18.04
N LYS A 361 -0.63 13.28 -18.87
CA LYS A 361 -0.03 14.17 -19.87
C LYS A 361 0.74 15.35 -19.27
N ALA A 362 0.43 15.72 -18.03
CA ALA A 362 1.16 16.76 -17.29
C ALA A 362 2.45 16.24 -16.64
N GLN A 363 2.71 14.93 -16.64
CA GLN A 363 3.93 14.39 -16.07
C GLN A 363 5.15 14.75 -16.93
N LYS A 364 6.19 15.24 -16.27
CA LYS A 364 7.47 15.54 -16.92
C LYS A 364 8.42 14.36 -16.73
N VAL A 365 8.90 13.77 -17.83
CA VAL A 365 9.99 12.79 -17.79
C VAL A 365 11.30 13.57 -17.71
N MET A 366 12.13 13.22 -16.72
CA MET A 366 13.45 13.83 -16.50
C MET A 366 14.58 13.04 -17.13
N ALA A 367 14.44 11.71 -17.22
CA ALA A 367 15.37 10.86 -17.95
C ALA A 367 14.61 9.81 -18.76
N PRO A 368 14.98 9.58 -20.04
CA PRO A 368 14.34 8.58 -20.88
C PRO A 368 14.67 7.16 -20.40
N ALA A 369 13.91 6.18 -20.91
CA ALA A 369 14.21 4.78 -20.69
C ALA A 369 15.49 4.39 -21.44
N MET A 370 16.36 3.63 -20.78
CA MET A 370 17.64 3.19 -21.35
C MET A 370 17.67 1.68 -21.54
N LEU A 371 18.03 1.26 -22.74
CA LEU A 371 18.29 -0.14 -23.08
C LEU A 371 19.71 -0.25 -23.63
N GLN A 372 20.55 -1.07 -23.00
CA GLN A 372 21.98 -1.21 -23.35
C GLN A 372 22.71 0.15 -23.41
N GLY A 373 22.35 1.07 -22.50
CA GLY A 373 22.91 2.42 -22.43
C GLY A 373 22.43 3.40 -23.51
N LYS A 374 21.51 3.00 -24.39
CA LYS A 374 20.91 3.86 -25.41
C LYS A 374 19.48 4.25 -25.03
N PRO A 375 19.06 5.50 -25.26
CA PRO A 375 17.67 5.88 -25.08
C PRO A 375 16.80 5.11 -26.06
N VAL A 376 15.68 4.59 -25.59
CA VAL A 376 14.73 3.83 -26.41
C VAL A 376 13.30 4.27 -26.17
N ARG A 377 12.46 4.08 -27.20
CA ARG A 377 11.01 4.23 -27.07
C ARG A 377 10.47 3.10 -26.19
N THR A 378 9.71 3.45 -25.17
CA THR A 378 9.07 2.48 -24.27
C THR A 378 7.64 2.88 -24.00
N PHE A 379 6.83 1.96 -23.49
CA PHE A 379 5.52 2.28 -22.96
C PHE A 379 5.38 1.85 -21.51
N ILE A 380 4.50 2.53 -20.78
CA ILE A 380 4.10 2.15 -19.43
C ILE A 380 2.59 2.18 -19.31
N THR A 381 2.04 1.36 -18.42
CA THR A 381 0.62 1.41 -18.06
C THR A 381 0.48 1.91 -16.64
N LEU A 382 -0.23 3.02 -16.48
CA LEU A 382 -0.39 3.72 -15.21
C LEU A 382 -1.78 3.45 -14.64
N PRO A 383 -1.89 2.82 -13.46
CA PRO A 383 -3.16 2.69 -12.76
C PRO A 383 -3.46 3.95 -11.94
N LEU A 384 -4.62 4.55 -12.19
CA LEU A 384 -5.17 5.64 -11.38
C LEU A 384 -6.43 5.14 -10.68
N THR A 385 -6.35 5.06 -9.34
CA THR A 385 -7.47 4.62 -8.51
C THR A 385 -8.22 5.83 -7.96
N PHE A 386 -9.50 5.94 -8.32
CA PHE A 386 -10.43 6.93 -7.78
C PHE A 386 -11.29 6.25 -6.71
N SER A 387 -11.06 6.62 -5.45
CA SER A 387 -11.84 6.11 -4.31
C SER A 387 -12.32 7.27 -3.44
N ILE A 388 -13.57 7.20 -3.00
CA ILE A 388 -14.12 8.13 -2.01
C ILE A 388 -13.90 7.43 -0.67
N VAL A 389 -12.92 7.91 0.10
CA VAL A 389 -12.70 7.41 1.46
C VAL A 389 -13.89 7.86 2.30
N GLY A 390 -14.82 6.95 2.56
CA GLY A 390 -15.99 7.20 3.40
C GLY A 390 -15.53 7.48 4.82
N ASN A 391 -15.53 8.76 5.21
CA ASN A 391 -15.29 9.14 6.60
C ASN A 391 -16.54 8.77 7.41
N LYS A 392 -16.59 7.54 7.94
CA LYS A 392 -17.67 7.05 8.82
C LYS A 392 -17.81 7.86 10.13
N GLN A 393 -16.99 8.88 10.38
CA GLN A 393 -17.10 9.77 11.53
C GLN A 393 -17.87 11.08 11.28
N PHE A 394 -18.29 11.40 10.05
CA PHE A 394 -18.99 12.67 9.74
C PHE A 394 -20.50 12.54 9.50
N GLN A 395 -21.10 11.36 9.69
CA GLN A 395 -22.54 11.12 9.50
C GLN A 395 -23.37 11.18 10.81
N GLN A 396 -22.85 11.78 11.89
CA GLN A 396 -23.59 11.95 13.15
C GLN A 396 -23.72 13.41 13.65
N SER A 397 -23.28 14.43 12.92
CA SER A 397 -23.35 15.82 13.38
C SER A 397 -24.21 16.77 12.52
N VAL A 398 -25.06 16.25 11.62
CA VAL A 398 -26.01 17.10 10.83
C VAL A 398 -27.47 16.77 11.12
N TYR A 399 -27.76 15.98 12.16
CA TYR A 399 -29.11 15.79 12.69
C TYR A 399 -29.14 15.98 14.20
N THR A 400 -28.64 17.11 14.71
CA THR A 400 -29.19 17.67 15.96
C THR A 400 -28.97 19.17 16.03
N ARG A 401 -30.10 19.89 16.11
CA ARG A 401 -30.36 21.31 16.35
C ARG A 401 -30.54 22.20 15.14
#